data_AF-A0A8J4IV47-F1
#
_entry.id   AF-A0A8J4IV47-F1
#
_cell.length_a   1.000
_cell.length_b   1.000
_cell.length_c   1.000
_cell.angle_alpha   90.00
_cell.angle_beta   90.00
_cell.angle_gamma   90.00
#
_symmetry.space_group_name_H-M   'P 1'
#
loop_
_entity.id
_entity.type
_entity.pdbx_description
1 polymer ?
#
loop_
_entity_poly.entity_id
_entity_poly.type
_entity_poly.pdbx_seq_one_letter_code
_entity_poly.pdbx_strand_id
1 'polypeptide(L)' 'IHLDSQDIFVFTCMSGQLTWTQLPQGFAGSLTIFSRILVKDLQDVKLPGQSVLIQYVDDLLI' A
#
# COMPACT_ATOMS: atom_id res chain seq x y z
N ILE A 1 -3.23 -7.80 5.25
CA ILE A 1 -2.05 -8.66 5.47
C ILE A 1 -2.51 -10.10 5.65
N HIS A 2 -1.85 -11.07 5.02
CA HIS A 2 -2.21 -12.50 5.22
C HIS A 2 -2.04 -12.86 6.71
N LEU A 3 -2.92 -13.69 7.27
CA LEU A 3 -2.91 -14.03 8.71
C LEU A 3 -1.53 -14.51 9.17
N ASP A 4 -0.87 -15.34 8.37
CA ASP A 4 0.48 -15.87 8.64
C ASP A 4 1.59 -14.80 8.69
N SER A 5 1.33 -13.58 8.22
CA SER A 5 2.28 -12.46 8.23
C SER A 5 1.97 -11.40 9.28
N GLN A 6 0.96 -11.60 10.13
CA GLN A 6 0.65 -10.63 11.19
C GLN A 6 1.66 -10.71 12.34
N ASP A 7 2.22 -11.88 12.63
CA ASP A 7 3.13 -12.07 13.76
C ASP A 7 4.46 -11.31 13.60
N ILE A 8 4.91 -11.10 12.36
CA ILE A 8 6.15 -10.36 12.07
C ILE A 8 6.01 -8.83 12.22
N PHE A 9 4.79 -8.33 12.38
CA PHE A 9 4.48 -6.90 12.54
C PHE A 9 3.97 -6.55 13.95
N VAL A 10 4.17 -7.44 14.93
CA VAL A 10 3.78 -7.17 16.32
C VAL A 10 4.66 -6.07 16.92
N PHE A 11 4.03 -5.12 17.61
CA PHE A 11 4.71 -4.10 18.41
C PHE A 11 4.02 -3.94 19.77
N THR A 12 4.79 -3.51 20.77
CA THR A 12 4.28 -3.29 22.13
C THR A 12 3.81 -1.85 22.28
N CYS A 13 2.57 -1.66 22.73
CA CYS A 13 2.01 -0.36 23.08
C CYS A 13 1.46 -0.41 24.51
N MET A 14 1.99 0.46 25.38
CA MET A 14 1.64 0.53 26.81
C MET A 14 1.77 -0.81 27.53
N SER A 15 0.65 -1.55 27.68
CA SER A 15 0.51 -2.78 28.46
C SER A 15 0.16 -4.01 27.61
N GLY A 16 0.22 -3.92 26.28
CA GLY A 16 -0.15 -5.02 25.40
C GLY A 16 0.61 -5.05 24.07
N GLN A 17 0.45 -6.18 23.37
CA GLN A 17 0.93 -6.34 22.00
C GLN A 17 -0.20 -6.01 21.02
N LEU A 18 0.15 -5.23 20.01
CA LEU A 18 -0.71 -4.92 18.87
C LEU A 18 0.00 -5.39 17.60
N THR A 19 -0.78 -5.74 16.57
CA THR A 19 -0.25 -6.08 15.25
C THR A 19 -0.99 -5.31 14.16
N TRP A 20 -0.38 -5.23 12.99
CA TRP A 20 -0.92 -4.59 11.80
C TRP A 20 -1.80 -5.56 11.00
N THR A 21 -3.07 -5.21 10.82
CA THR A 21 -4.00 -5.93 9.93
C THR A 21 -3.88 -5.47 8.48
N GLN A 22 -3.44 -4.22 8.29
CA GLN A 22 -3.10 -3.59 7.01
C GLN A 22 -1.60 -3.36 6.87
N LEU A 23 -1.13 -3.06 5.66
CA LEU A 23 0.29 -2.88 5.37
C LEU A 23 0.89 -1.74 6.22
N PRO A 24 1.86 -1.99 7.12
CA PRO A 24 2.42 -0.93 7.95
C PRO A 24 3.17 0.09 7.11
N GLN A 25 2.97 1.36 7.45
CA GLN A 25 3.76 2.45 6.89
C GLN A 25 5.19 2.36 7.44
N GLY A 26 6.18 2.28 6.54
CA GLY A 26 7.59 2.12 6.91
C GLY A 26 8.17 0.71 6.72
N PHE A 27 7.35 -0.29 6.37
CA PHE A 27 7.90 -1.56 5.87
C PHE A 27 8.47 -1.36 4.46
N ALA A 28 9.72 -1.76 4.23
CA ALA A 28 10.40 -1.54 2.95
C ALA A 28 9.65 -2.16 1.76
N GLY A 29 8.99 -3.31 1.96
CA GLY A 29 8.15 -3.94 0.93
C GLY A 29 6.75 -3.32 0.80
N SER A 30 6.36 -2.42 1.70
CA SER A 30 5.02 -1.81 1.75
C SER A 30 4.75 -1.00 0.48
N LEU A 31 5.69 -0.10 0.16
CA LEU A 31 5.65 0.73 -1.06
C LEU A 31 5.58 -0.13 -2.32
N THR A 32 6.37 -1.19 -2.42
CA THR A 32 6.40 -2.04 -3.62
C THR A 32 5.11 -2.83 -3.80
N ILE A 33 4.54 -3.37 -2.72
CA ILE A 33 3.27 -4.11 -2.78
C ILE A 33 2.13 -3.14 -3.13
N PHE A 34 2.06 -1.99 -2.46
CA PHE A 34 1.05 -0.98 -2.71
C PHE A 34 1.11 -0.45 -4.14
N SER A 35 2.30 -0.05 -4.61
CA SER A 35 2.50 0.47 -5.96
C SER A 35 2.07 -0.54 -7.03
N ARG A 36 2.36 -1.84 -6.85
CA ARG A 36 1.93 -2.89 -7.79
C ARG A 36 0.42 -3.07 -7.85
N ILE A 37 -0.26 -2.97 -6.71
CA ILE A 37 -1.73 -3.05 -6.66
C ILE A 37 -2.31 -1.80 -7.34
N LEU A 38 -1.80 -0.64 -6.98
CA LEU A 38 -2.23 0.64 -7.51
C LEU A 38 -2.04 0.73 -9.05
N VAL A 39 -0.91 0.25 -9.58
CA VAL A 39 -0.70 0.16 -11.05
C VAL A 39 -1.77 -0.70 -11.71
N LYS A 40 -2.14 -1.85 -11.12
CA LYS A 40 -3.18 -2.73 -11.68
C LYS A 40 -4.54 -2.05 -11.65
N ASP A 41 -4.89 -1.42 -10.53
CA ASP A 41 -6.19 -0.76 -10.36
C ASP A 41 -6.33 0.44 -11.33
N LEU A 42 -5.22 1.11 -11.65
CA LEU A 42 -5.19 2.26 -12.54
C LEU A 42 -5.12 1.89 -14.04
N GLN A 43 -4.84 0.64 -14.41
CA GLN A 43 -4.83 0.20 -15.82
C GLN A 43 -6.18 0.38 -16.51
N ASP A 44 -7.27 0.22 -15.75
CA ASP A 44 -8.63 0.32 -16.27
C ASP A 44 -9.22 1.74 -16.15
N VAL A 45 -8.46 2.69 -15.57
CA VAL A 45 -8.93 4.07 -15.39
C VAL A 45 -8.92 4.81 -16.72
N LYS A 46 -10.09 5.29 -17.12
CA LYS A 46 -10.25 6.20 -18.26
C LYS A 46 -10.42 7.62 -17.76
N LEU A 47 -9.42 8.45 -17.99
CA LEU A 47 -9.51 9.88 -17.73
C LEU A 47 -10.28 10.58 -18.89
N PRO A 48 -11.11 11.59 -18.60
CA PRO A 48 -11.79 12.36 -19.62
C PRO A 48 -10.80 13.23 -20.42
N GLY A 49 -10.95 13.29 -21.75
CA GLY A 49 -10.14 14.16 -22.61
C GLY A 49 -8.75 13.60 -22.96
N GLN A 50 -7.76 14.49 -23.08
CA GLN A 50 -6.34 14.17 -23.34
C GLN A 50 -5.48 14.15 -22.04
N SER A 51 -6.10 13.90 -20.90
CA SER A 51 -5.38 13.83 -19.61
C SER A 51 -4.53 12.56 -19.51
N VAL A 52 -3.39 12.67 -18.81
CA VAL A 52 -2.44 11.57 -18.65
C VAL A 52 -2.25 11.30 -17.17
N LEU A 53 -2.44 10.04 -16.77
CA LEU A 53 -2.15 9.59 -15.43
C LEU A 53 -0.68 9.17 -15.34
N ILE A 54 0.08 9.80 -14.44
CA ILE A 54 1.44 9.41 -14.11
C ILE A 54 1.46 8.93 -12.66
N GLN A 55 1.99 7.74 -12.42
CA GLN A 55 2.15 7.18 -11.09
C GLN A 55 3.63 7.07 -10.73
N TYR A 56 4.01 7.60 -9.56
CA TYR A 56 5.34 7.43 -8.97
C TYR A 56 5.20 6.76 -7.60
N VAL A 57 5.41 5.45 -7.54
CA VAL A 57 5.25 4.63 -6.33
C VAL A 57 3.83 4.77 -5.73
N ASP A 58 3.65 5.67 -4.78
CA ASP A 58 2.42 6.02 -4.06
C ASP A 58 1.82 7.38 -4.48
N ASP A 59 2.56 8.20 -5.24
CA ASP A 59 2.10 9.47 -5.79
C ASP A 59 1.37 9.31 -7.13
N LEU A 60 0.31 10.11 -7.33
CA LEU A 60 -0.44 10.20 -8.58
C LEU A 60 -0.49 11.63 -9.10
N LEU A 61 -0.21 11.79 -10.39
CA LEU A 61 -0.32 13.04 -11.14
C LEU A 61 -1.32 12.84 -12.29
N ILE A 62 -2.26 13.78 -12.43
CA ILE A 62 -3.37 13.76 -13.40
C ILE A 62 -3.35 15.06 -14.20
#